data_AF-G4XK91-F1
#
_entry.id   AF-G4XK91-F1
#
_cell.length_a   1.000
_cell.length_b   1.000
_cell.length_c   1.000
_cell.angle_alpha   90.00
_cell.angle_beta   90.00
_cell.angle_gamma   90.00
#
_symmetry.space_group_name_H-M   'P 1'
#
loop_
_entity.id
_entity.type
_entity.pdbx_description
1 polymer ?
#
loop_
_entity_poly.entity_id
_entity_poly.type
_entity_poly.pdbx_seq_one_letter_code
_entity_poly.pdbx_strand_id
1 'polypeptide(L)'
;QVTDKPAPGSGRDITYTITTSIPKVDYPGGARIKRYEVVDRLDKRIKKEALTPVVKIVGQNEVTLAETTDYTLITAEGKDHNWATIQLTEEGRRKASEARYNGNGETKLQVTLNAKFDAAVNLEGDLSNTAGLIPNDSPNFTWDPNNPGTTTDIPGIPTTPVLSKYGKVVLTKTGTDDLADKTKYNGAQFQVYECTKTASGATLRDSDPSTQTVDPLTI
;
A
#
# COMPACT_ATOMS: atom_id res chain seq x y z
N GLN A 1 -6.38 1.01 -4.15
CA GLN A 1 -7.08 0.55 -2.93
C GLN A 1 -6.05 0.37 -1.83
N VAL A 2 -6.46 0.59 -0.58
CA VAL A 2 -5.70 0.23 0.62
C VAL A 2 -6.45 -0.84 1.40
N THR A 3 -5.72 -1.80 1.96
CA THR A 3 -6.22 -2.81 2.91
C THR A 3 -5.44 -2.64 4.20
N ASP A 4 -6.05 -1.95 5.16
CA ASP A 4 -5.52 -1.61 6.48
C ASP A 4 -6.40 -2.15 7.63
N LYS A 5 -7.51 -2.82 7.31
CA LYS A 5 -8.36 -3.51 8.29
C LYS A 5 -7.58 -4.50 9.19
N PRO A 6 -6.57 -5.25 8.70
CA PRO A 6 -5.72 -6.10 9.55
C PRO A 6 -4.64 -5.32 10.34
N ALA A 7 -4.60 -3.99 10.22
CA ALA A 7 -3.60 -3.10 10.82
C ALA A 7 -4.24 -2.05 11.78
N PRO A 8 -5.04 -2.47 12.77
CA PRO A 8 -5.72 -1.54 13.67
C PRO A 8 -4.77 -0.74 14.57
N GLY A 9 -3.60 -1.29 14.90
CA GLY A 9 -2.52 -0.61 15.61
C GLY A 9 -1.42 -0.12 14.68
N SER A 10 -0.71 0.93 15.09
CA SER A 10 0.45 1.45 14.35
C SER A 10 1.54 0.39 14.18
N GLY A 11 2.31 0.49 13.09
CA GLY A 11 3.46 -0.40 12.85
C GLY A 11 3.10 -1.76 12.25
N ARG A 12 1.81 -2.08 12.11
CA ARG A 12 1.34 -3.28 11.39
C ARG A 12 1.40 -3.07 9.88
N ASP A 13 1.50 -4.18 9.15
CA ASP A 13 1.62 -4.17 7.70
C ASP A 13 0.35 -3.64 7.02
N ILE A 14 0.51 -2.78 6.03
CA ILE A 14 -0.58 -2.28 5.18
C ILE A 14 -0.37 -2.78 3.76
N THR A 15 -1.42 -3.25 3.10
CA THR A 15 -1.35 -3.69 1.70
C THR A 15 -1.97 -2.64 0.78
N TYR A 16 -1.20 -2.15 -0.18
CA TYR A 16 -1.68 -1.30 -1.26
C TYR A 16 -1.89 -2.13 -2.52
N THR A 17 -3.06 -1.99 -3.14
CA THR A 17 -3.37 -2.62 -4.43
C THR A 17 -3.67 -1.53 -5.46
N ILE A 18 -2.82 -1.45 -6.47
CA ILE A 18 -2.88 -0.48 -7.56
C ILE A 18 -3.32 -1.23 -8.81
N THR A 19 -4.39 -0.77 -9.46
CA THR A 19 -4.91 -1.40 -10.67
C THR A 19 -4.93 -0.37 -11.80
N THR A 20 -4.28 -0.68 -12.92
CA THR A 20 -4.05 0.25 -14.03
C THR A 20 -4.49 -0.33 -15.36
N SER A 21 -5.08 0.51 -16.21
CA SER A 21 -5.48 0.10 -17.56
C SER A 21 -4.26 -0.19 -18.44
N ILE A 22 -4.41 -1.14 -19.36
CA ILE A 22 -3.39 -1.44 -20.36
C ILE A 22 -3.83 -0.86 -21.72
N PRO A 23 -2.98 -0.11 -22.44
CA PRO A 23 -3.27 0.34 -23.80
C PRO A 23 -3.48 -0.82 -24.76
N LYS A 24 -4.51 -0.72 -25.62
CA LYS A 24 -4.69 -1.68 -26.72
C LYS A 24 -3.76 -1.28 -27.87
N VAL A 25 -2.95 -2.23 -28.33
CA VAL A 25 -2.08 -2.10 -29.50
C VAL A 25 -2.39 -3.20 -30.50
N ASP A 26 -2.03 -3.02 -31.77
CA ASP A 26 -2.17 -4.06 -32.80
C ASP A 26 -1.12 -5.18 -32.61
N TYR A 27 -1.38 -6.07 -31.65
CA TYR A 27 -0.45 -7.13 -31.28
C TYR A 27 -0.16 -8.11 -32.43
N PRO A 28 -1.15 -8.61 -33.21
CA PRO A 28 -0.88 -9.46 -34.37
C PRO A 28 -0.12 -8.75 -35.48
N GLY A 29 -0.33 -7.43 -35.67
CA GLY A 29 0.45 -6.61 -36.58
C GLY A 29 1.88 -6.28 -36.09
N GLY A 30 2.30 -6.82 -34.94
CA GLY A 30 3.66 -6.65 -34.40
C GLY A 30 3.84 -5.43 -33.49
N ALA A 31 2.79 -4.65 -33.23
CA ALA A 31 2.87 -3.52 -32.30
C ALA A 31 3.03 -4.01 -30.86
N ARG A 32 3.83 -3.29 -30.07
CA ARG A 32 4.11 -3.59 -28.66
C ARG A 32 4.13 -2.29 -27.87
N ILE A 33 3.67 -2.35 -26.62
CA ILE A 33 3.90 -1.28 -25.64
C ILE A 33 5.41 -1.11 -25.46
N LYS A 34 5.90 0.13 -25.57
CA LYS A 34 7.33 0.45 -25.52
C LYS A 34 7.82 0.82 -24.12
N ARG A 35 6.94 1.40 -23.30
CA ARG A 35 7.19 1.70 -21.88
C ARG A 35 5.89 1.49 -21.11
N TYR A 36 5.97 0.83 -19.96
CA TYR A 36 4.86 0.66 -19.03
C TYR A 36 5.40 0.63 -17.61
N GLU A 37 5.11 1.68 -16.86
CA GLU A 37 5.58 1.85 -15.48
C GLU A 37 4.40 2.21 -14.58
N VAL A 38 4.32 1.52 -13.44
CA VAL A 38 3.45 1.90 -12.32
C VAL A 38 4.35 2.48 -11.25
N VAL A 39 4.21 3.78 -11.02
CA VAL A 39 4.98 4.54 -10.03
C VAL A 39 4.13 4.74 -8.80
N ASP A 40 4.69 4.51 -7.62
CA ASP A 40 4.06 4.77 -6.33
C ASP A 40 4.89 5.80 -5.54
N ARG A 41 4.22 6.83 -5.03
CA ARG A 41 4.80 7.85 -4.16
C ARG A 41 4.61 7.43 -2.70
N LEU A 42 5.68 6.87 -2.13
CA LEU A 42 5.69 6.31 -0.79
C LEU A 42 5.95 7.38 0.27
N ASP A 43 5.13 7.36 1.32
CA ASP A 43 5.44 8.06 2.57
C ASP A 43 6.79 7.56 3.12
N LYS A 44 7.63 8.47 3.65
CA LYS A 44 8.96 8.12 4.18
C LYS A 44 8.93 7.17 5.38
N ARG A 45 7.77 7.01 6.03
CA ARG A 45 7.56 6.03 7.10
C ARG A 45 7.52 4.59 6.58
N ILE A 46 7.27 4.38 5.29
CA ILE A 46 7.24 3.04 4.66
C ILE A 46 8.68 2.59 4.34
N LYS A 47 8.98 1.33 4.68
CA LYS A 47 10.25 0.66 4.33
C LYS A 47 10.27 0.27 2.85
N LYS A 48 10.88 1.13 2.02
CA LYS A 48 10.95 0.95 0.56
C LYS A 48 11.64 -0.36 0.15
N GLU A 49 12.60 -0.83 0.95
CA GLU A 49 13.39 -2.03 0.72
C GLU A 49 12.63 -3.34 1.03
N ALA A 50 11.45 -3.27 1.66
CA ALA A 50 10.71 -4.43 2.16
C ALA A 50 9.31 -4.60 1.54
N LEU A 51 9.06 -4.03 0.36
CA LEU A 51 7.72 -3.96 -0.25
C LEU A 51 7.15 -5.29 -0.76
N THR A 52 7.98 -6.31 -1.03
CA THR A 52 7.57 -7.65 -1.52
C THR A 52 6.43 -7.60 -2.58
N PRO A 53 6.69 -7.05 -3.78
CA PRO A 53 5.66 -6.79 -4.76
C PRO A 53 5.07 -8.09 -5.33
N VAL A 54 3.77 -8.07 -5.62
CA VAL A 54 3.10 -9.09 -6.44
C VAL A 54 2.45 -8.38 -7.62
N VAL A 55 2.85 -8.76 -8.84
CA VAL A 55 2.36 -8.14 -10.07
C VAL A 55 1.57 -9.16 -10.87
N LYS A 56 0.37 -8.77 -11.31
CA LYS A 56 -0.54 -9.63 -12.05
C LYS A 56 -1.14 -8.88 -13.24
N ILE A 57 -1.45 -9.61 -14.30
CA ILE A 57 -2.47 -9.20 -15.27
C ILE A 57 -3.79 -9.80 -14.81
N VAL A 58 -4.78 -8.95 -14.56
CA VAL A 58 -6.13 -9.33 -14.11
C VAL A 58 -7.15 -9.04 -15.21
N GLY A 59 -8.31 -9.69 -15.15
CA GLY A 59 -9.37 -9.57 -16.16
C GLY A 59 -10.05 -10.93 -16.35
N GLN A 60 -10.18 -11.37 -17.61
CA GLN A 60 -10.78 -12.67 -17.93
C GLN A 60 -9.94 -13.85 -17.42
N ASN A 61 -8.62 -13.78 -17.61
CA ASN A 61 -7.67 -14.78 -17.12
C ASN A 61 -6.61 -14.08 -16.30
N GLU A 62 -6.50 -14.44 -15.02
CA GLU A 62 -5.47 -13.90 -14.14
C GLU A 62 -4.14 -14.62 -14.37
N VAL A 63 -3.07 -13.84 -14.53
CA VAL A 63 -1.70 -14.35 -14.67
C VAL A 63 -0.77 -13.56 -13.75
N THR A 64 -0.04 -14.27 -12.89
CA THR A 64 1.03 -13.69 -12.09
C THR A 64 2.28 -13.50 -12.94
N LEU A 65 2.84 -12.30 -12.91
CA LEU A 65 4.09 -11.96 -13.57
C LEU A 65 5.29 -12.27 -12.66
N ALA A 66 6.42 -12.63 -13.25
CA ALA A 66 7.64 -12.94 -12.53
C ALA A 66 8.58 -11.73 -12.48
N GLU A 67 9.13 -11.43 -11.30
CA GLU A 67 10.18 -10.43 -11.15
C GLU A 67 11.42 -10.81 -11.98
N THR A 68 12.18 -9.82 -12.45
CA THR A 68 13.29 -9.91 -13.41
C THR A 68 12.87 -10.31 -14.82
N THR A 69 11.99 -11.29 -14.98
CA THR A 69 11.53 -11.75 -16.31
C THR A 69 10.54 -10.77 -16.91
N ASP A 70 9.48 -10.42 -16.16
CA ASP A 70 8.35 -9.63 -16.65
C ASP A 70 8.38 -8.20 -16.14
N TYR A 71 8.95 -7.98 -14.96
CA TYR A 71 9.07 -6.64 -14.38
C TYR A 71 10.28 -6.54 -13.45
N THR A 72 10.70 -5.32 -13.15
CA THR A 72 11.65 -5.01 -12.09
C THR A 72 11.03 -4.00 -11.13
N LEU A 73 11.22 -4.21 -9.83
CA LEU A 73 10.99 -3.17 -8.82
C LEU A 73 12.23 -2.28 -8.71
N ILE A 74 12.05 -0.98 -8.91
CA ILE A 74 13.10 0.03 -8.70
C ILE A 74 12.61 0.94 -7.58
N THR A 75 13.42 1.10 -6.53
CA THR A 75 13.11 2.06 -5.45
C THR A 75 14.17 3.12 -5.36
N ALA A 76 13.76 4.35 -5.03
CA ALA A 76 14.65 5.49 -4.92
C ALA A 76 14.26 6.39 -3.76
N GLU A 77 15.26 7.04 -3.17
CA GLU A 77 15.03 8.11 -2.20
C GLU A 77 14.69 9.40 -2.92
N GLY A 78 13.67 10.10 -2.42
CA GLY A 78 13.30 11.43 -2.89
C GLY A 78 13.32 12.46 -1.77
N LYS A 79 12.99 13.70 -2.15
CA LYS A 79 13.00 14.87 -1.26
C LYS A 79 12.03 14.71 -0.08
N ASP A 80 10.73 14.67 -0.38
CA ASP A 80 9.66 14.60 0.63
C ASP A 80 9.04 13.20 0.72
N HIS A 81 9.23 12.38 -0.31
CA HIS A 81 8.69 11.02 -0.45
C HIS A 81 9.77 10.09 -0.98
N ASN A 82 9.63 8.79 -0.69
CA ASN A 82 10.36 7.75 -1.41
C ASN A 82 9.53 7.31 -2.63
N TRP A 83 10.14 6.54 -3.52
CA TRP A 83 9.51 6.13 -4.75
C TRP A 83 9.70 4.64 -4.99
N ALA A 84 8.66 3.98 -5.49
CA ALA A 84 8.73 2.63 -6.03
C ALA A 84 8.18 2.63 -7.45
N THR A 85 8.91 2.05 -8.40
CA THR A 85 8.46 1.87 -9.77
C THR A 85 8.46 0.39 -10.11
N ILE A 86 7.30 -0.14 -10.49
CA ILE A 86 7.20 -1.41 -11.21
C ILE A 86 7.35 -1.08 -12.69
N GLN A 87 8.50 -1.42 -13.26
CA GLN A 87 8.79 -1.25 -14.68
C GLN A 87 8.65 -2.60 -15.39
N LEU A 88 7.75 -2.70 -16.37
CA LEU A 88 7.66 -3.92 -17.18
C LEU A 88 8.87 -4.04 -18.11
N THR A 89 9.44 -5.24 -18.17
CA THR A 89 10.48 -5.61 -19.15
C THR A 89 9.88 -5.71 -20.55
N GLU A 90 10.70 -6.00 -21.56
CA GLU A 90 10.18 -6.29 -22.90
C GLU A 90 9.18 -7.45 -22.90
N GLU A 91 9.49 -8.55 -22.19
CA GLU A 91 8.60 -9.70 -22.09
C GLU A 91 7.32 -9.38 -21.31
N GLY A 92 7.42 -8.63 -20.21
CA GLY A 92 6.24 -8.17 -19.47
C GLY A 92 5.33 -7.28 -20.33
N ARG A 93 5.91 -6.35 -21.10
CA ARG A 93 5.16 -5.51 -22.04
C ARG A 93 4.55 -6.32 -23.17
N ARG A 94 5.23 -7.38 -23.65
CA ARG A 94 4.68 -8.32 -24.63
C ARG A 94 3.44 -9.03 -24.08
N LYS A 95 3.55 -9.63 -22.88
CA LYS A 95 2.43 -10.30 -22.19
C LYS A 95 1.25 -9.35 -21.97
N ALA A 96 1.51 -8.13 -21.51
CA ALA A 96 0.46 -7.11 -21.31
C ALA A 96 -0.21 -6.70 -22.62
N SER A 97 0.56 -6.48 -23.69
CA SER A 97 0.04 -6.14 -25.03
C SER A 97 -0.87 -7.23 -25.58
N GLU A 98 -0.43 -8.49 -25.48
CA GLU A 98 -1.19 -9.67 -25.92
C GLU A 98 -2.47 -9.84 -25.12
N ALA A 99 -2.38 -9.81 -23.79
CA ALA A 99 -3.52 -9.97 -22.90
C ALA A 99 -4.57 -8.89 -23.16
N ARG A 100 -4.15 -7.62 -23.31
CA ARG A 100 -5.08 -6.51 -23.57
C ARG A 100 -5.70 -6.57 -24.96
N TYR A 101 -4.95 -7.03 -25.97
CA TYR A 101 -5.47 -7.20 -27.33
C TYR A 101 -6.56 -8.27 -27.38
N ASN A 102 -6.29 -9.44 -26.76
CA ASN A 102 -7.21 -10.58 -26.70
C ASN A 102 -8.37 -10.37 -25.72
N GLY A 103 -8.17 -9.54 -24.70
CA GLY A 103 -9.18 -9.20 -23.69
C GLY A 103 -9.95 -7.91 -23.99
N ASN A 104 -10.33 -7.20 -22.94
CA ASN A 104 -11.16 -5.99 -23.02
C ASN A 104 -10.62 -4.87 -22.11
N GLY A 105 -11.40 -3.80 -21.89
CA GLY A 105 -11.00 -2.66 -21.04
C GLY A 105 -10.77 -3.00 -19.56
N GLU A 106 -11.27 -4.15 -19.12
CA GLU A 106 -11.08 -4.69 -17.77
C GLU A 106 -9.86 -5.61 -17.66
N THR A 107 -9.15 -5.84 -18.77
CA THR A 107 -7.79 -6.39 -18.71
C THR A 107 -6.84 -5.30 -18.22
N LYS A 108 -6.36 -5.45 -16.98
CA LYS A 108 -5.60 -4.45 -16.25
C LYS A 108 -4.32 -5.05 -15.65
N LEU A 109 -3.32 -4.21 -15.40
CA LEU A 109 -2.19 -4.58 -14.57
C LEU A 109 -2.54 -4.28 -13.11
N GLN A 110 -2.38 -5.26 -12.23
CA GLN A 110 -2.54 -5.12 -10.78
C GLN A 110 -1.16 -5.25 -10.12
N VAL A 111 -0.80 -4.27 -9.32
CA VAL A 111 0.40 -4.27 -8.48
C VAL A 111 -0.05 -4.25 -7.02
N THR A 112 0.43 -5.23 -6.26
CA THR A 112 0.24 -5.27 -4.81
C THR A 112 1.58 -4.99 -4.14
N LEU A 113 1.61 -3.97 -3.27
CA LEU A 113 2.76 -3.60 -2.44
C LEU A 113 2.42 -3.81 -0.97
N ASN A 114 3.28 -4.52 -0.25
CA ASN A 114 3.12 -4.75 1.18
C ASN A 114 4.01 -3.75 1.94
N ALA A 115 3.40 -2.66 2.40
CA ALA A 115 4.10 -1.64 3.17
C ALA A 115 4.42 -2.17 4.57
N LYS A 116 5.70 -2.10 4.92
CA LYS A 116 6.23 -2.42 6.25
C LYS A 116 6.67 -1.13 6.94
N PHE A 117 6.64 -1.16 8.27
CA PHE A 117 7.01 -0.03 9.12
C PHE A 117 7.94 -0.47 10.24
N ASP A 118 8.56 0.49 10.92
CA ASP A 118 9.16 0.21 12.22
C ASP A 118 8.06 0.02 13.27
N ALA A 119 8.32 -0.83 14.27
CA ALA A 119 7.33 -1.10 15.32
C ALA A 119 6.91 0.18 16.09
N ALA A 120 7.81 1.14 16.23
CA ALA A 120 7.56 2.43 16.91
C ALA A 120 7.24 3.58 15.94
N VAL A 121 6.78 3.28 14.73
CA VAL A 121 6.43 4.32 13.74
C VAL A 121 5.34 5.24 14.29
N ASN A 122 5.53 6.56 14.14
CA ASN A 122 4.47 7.51 14.42
C ASN A 122 3.54 7.64 13.19
N LEU A 123 2.39 6.97 13.27
CA LEU A 123 1.35 7.06 12.24
C LEU A 123 0.24 8.07 12.56
N GLU A 124 0.31 8.79 13.69
CA GLU A 124 -0.71 9.78 14.08
C GLU A 124 -1.06 10.72 12.92
N GLY A 125 -2.35 10.78 12.58
CA GLY A 125 -2.87 11.52 11.44
C GLY A 125 -3.05 10.65 10.19
N ASP A 126 -2.80 11.25 9.03
CA ASP A 126 -3.02 10.64 7.72
C ASP A 126 -1.74 9.96 7.19
N LEU A 127 -1.88 8.73 6.73
CA LEU A 127 -0.94 8.04 5.86
C LEU A 127 -1.54 7.99 4.46
N SER A 128 -0.98 8.78 3.54
CA SER A 128 -1.48 8.89 2.16
C SER A 128 -0.62 8.12 1.19
N ASN A 129 -1.25 7.40 0.27
CA ASN A 129 -0.58 6.70 -0.83
C ASN A 129 -1.21 7.09 -2.17
N THR A 130 -0.39 7.37 -3.17
CA THR A 130 -0.82 7.74 -4.52
C THR A 130 0.07 7.06 -5.54
N ALA A 131 -0.53 6.48 -6.57
CA ALA A 131 0.18 5.86 -7.67
C ALA A 131 -0.08 6.60 -8.99
N GLY A 132 0.77 6.37 -9.98
CA GLY A 132 0.70 6.94 -11.31
C GLY A 132 1.08 5.93 -12.37
N LEU A 133 0.43 6.02 -13.53
CA LEU A 133 0.69 5.16 -14.68
C LEU A 133 1.41 5.92 -15.78
N ILE A 134 2.55 5.40 -16.24
CA ILE A 134 3.18 5.81 -17.50
C ILE A 134 2.91 4.71 -18.53
N PRO A 135 1.96 4.90 -19.46
CA PRO A 135 1.47 3.83 -20.32
C PRO A 135 2.20 3.68 -21.66
N ASN A 136 3.09 4.62 -21.99
CA ASN A 136 3.82 4.65 -23.26
C ASN A 136 5.13 5.44 -23.14
N ASP A 137 5.90 5.46 -24.21
CA ASP A 137 7.22 6.09 -24.34
C ASP A 137 7.15 7.53 -24.86
N SER A 138 5.99 8.19 -24.75
CA SER A 138 5.88 9.59 -25.15
C SER A 138 6.86 10.46 -24.35
N PRO A 139 7.54 11.41 -25.00
CA PRO A 139 8.63 12.19 -24.38
C PRO A 139 8.16 13.13 -23.27
N ASN A 140 6.86 13.34 -23.11
CA ASN A 140 6.29 14.10 -21.99
C ASN A 140 6.43 13.38 -20.64
N PHE A 141 6.71 12.07 -20.62
CA PHE A 141 6.98 11.32 -19.40
C PHE A 141 8.48 11.30 -19.10
N THR A 142 8.97 12.33 -18.41
CA THR A 142 10.40 12.49 -18.09
C THR A 142 10.84 11.78 -16.80
N TRP A 143 9.97 10.95 -16.21
CA TRP A 143 10.29 10.20 -15.00
C TRP A 143 11.50 9.29 -15.20
N ASP A 144 12.47 9.37 -14.27
CA ASP A 144 13.57 8.43 -14.14
C ASP A 144 13.43 7.69 -12.80
N PRO A 145 13.11 6.38 -12.81
CA PRO A 145 12.94 5.58 -11.59
C PRO A 145 14.15 5.58 -10.64
N ASN A 146 15.36 5.79 -11.15
CA ASN A 146 16.59 5.81 -10.35
C ASN A 146 16.96 7.20 -9.84
N ASN A 147 16.44 8.25 -10.48
CA ASN A 147 16.80 9.63 -10.21
C ASN A 147 15.55 10.51 -10.06
N PRO A 148 14.75 10.31 -9.00
CA PRO A 148 13.55 11.12 -8.76
C PRO A 148 13.90 12.59 -8.46
N GLY A 149 15.13 12.89 -8.06
CA GLY A 149 15.60 14.24 -7.75
C GLY A 149 14.71 14.92 -6.70
N THR A 150 14.25 16.13 -7.01
CA THR A 150 13.34 16.90 -6.16
C THR A 150 11.86 16.75 -6.54
N THR A 151 11.52 15.72 -7.34
CA THR A 151 10.13 15.46 -7.73
C THR A 151 9.25 15.26 -6.49
N THR A 152 8.10 15.92 -6.46
CA THR A 152 7.11 15.81 -5.38
C THR A 152 5.75 15.32 -5.87
N ASP A 153 5.44 15.55 -7.14
CA ASP A 153 4.16 15.15 -7.74
C ASP A 153 4.28 13.78 -8.40
N ILE A 154 3.16 13.05 -8.44
CA ILE A 154 3.12 11.70 -9.01
C ILE A 154 3.27 11.79 -10.55
N PRO A 155 4.22 11.05 -11.16
CA PRO A 155 4.38 11.07 -12.61
C PRO A 155 3.28 10.25 -13.30
N GLY A 156 2.98 10.60 -14.54
CA GLY A 156 2.03 9.84 -15.36
C GLY A 156 0.57 10.20 -15.08
N ILE A 157 -0.32 9.24 -15.31
CA ILE A 157 -1.76 9.36 -15.05
C ILE A 157 -2.02 8.99 -13.59
N PRO A 158 -2.42 9.94 -12.72
CA PRO A 158 -2.54 9.70 -11.28
C PRO A 158 -3.77 8.85 -10.93
N THR A 159 -3.64 8.06 -9.87
CA THR A 159 -4.79 7.51 -9.14
C THR A 159 -5.33 8.55 -8.16
N THR A 160 -6.58 8.36 -7.70
CA THR A 160 -7.03 9.06 -6.50
C THR A 160 -6.21 8.60 -5.29
N PRO A 161 -5.80 9.49 -4.38
CA PRO A 161 -5.08 9.11 -3.17
C PRO A 161 -5.96 8.20 -2.30
N VAL A 162 -5.32 7.24 -1.64
CA VAL A 162 -5.92 6.44 -0.57
C VAL A 162 -5.32 6.85 0.76
N LEU A 163 -6.12 6.78 1.83
CA LEU A 163 -5.73 7.24 3.17
C LEU A 163 -5.98 6.13 4.19
N SER A 164 -4.97 5.88 5.03
CA SER A 164 -5.12 5.22 6.33
C SER A 164 -5.00 6.27 7.43
N LYS A 165 -5.84 6.19 8.46
CA LYS A 165 -5.97 7.22 9.50
C LYS A 165 -5.73 6.62 10.87
N TYR A 166 -4.71 7.10 11.58
CA TYR A 166 -4.39 6.65 12.94
C TYR A 166 -4.58 7.78 13.94
N GLY A 167 -5.09 7.43 15.12
CA GLY A 167 -5.38 8.37 16.20
C GLY A 167 -4.60 8.05 17.46
N LYS A 168 -4.31 9.09 18.24
CA LYS A 168 -3.70 8.95 19.56
C LYS A 168 -4.77 8.86 20.64
N VAL A 169 -4.61 7.89 21.55
CA VAL A 169 -5.45 7.76 22.75
C VAL A 169 -4.63 8.21 23.97
N VAL A 170 -5.17 9.16 24.74
CA VAL A 170 -4.59 9.58 26.02
C VAL A 170 -5.44 8.98 27.14
N LEU A 171 -4.87 8.04 27.89
CA LEU A 171 -5.55 7.38 29.00
C LEU A 171 -5.25 8.10 30.33
N THR A 172 -6.30 8.58 30.99
CA THR A 172 -6.22 9.14 32.36
C THR A 172 -6.87 8.18 33.34
N LYS A 173 -6.12 7.69 34.32
CA LYS A 173 -6.65 6.80 35.37
C LYS A 173 -7.01 7.60 36.62
N THR A 174 -8.21 7.36 37.14
CA THR A 174 -8.69 7.90 38.42
C THR A 174 -9.50 6.84 39.18
N GLY A 175 -9.99 7.17 40.37
CA GLY A 175 -10.88 6.35 41.21
C GLY A 175 -12.12 7.13 41.65
N THR A 176 -13.10 6.43 42.24
CA THR A 176 -14.31 7.05 42.80
C THR A 176 -14.03 7.94 44.01
N ASP A 177 -12.86 7.79 44.62
CA ASP A 177 -12.34 8.58 45.72
C ASP A 177 -11.74 9.94 45.29
N ASP A 178 -11.54 10.15 43.98
CA ASP A 178 -11.02 11.36 43.34
C ASP A 178 -9.90 12.06 44.12
N LEU A 179 -8.87 11.30 44.48
CA LEU A 179 -7.75 11.82 45.24
C LEU A 179 -7.06 12.96 44.47
N ALA A 180 -6.73 14.03 45.18
CA ALA A 180 -5.99 15.16 44.61
C ALA A 180 -4.58 14.73 44.15
N ASP A 181 -3.94 13.81 44.89
CA ASP A 181 -2.67 13.21 44.49
C ASP A 181 -2.89 12.13 43.42
N LYS A 182 -2.80 12.54 42.15
CA LYS A 182 -2.99 11.64 40.99
C LYS A 182 -1.90 10.57 40.86
N THR A 183 -0.76 10.72 41.54
CA THR A 183 0.31 9.71 41.49
C THR A 183 -0.12 8.38 42.12
N LYS A 184 -1.16 8.39 42.97
CA LYS A 184 -1.79 7.19 43.54
C LYS A 184 -2.42 6.28 42.49
N TYR A 185 -2.71 6.80 41.29
CA TYR A 185 -3.27 6.04 40.19
C TYR A 185 -2.21 5.53 39.19
N ASN A 186 -0.93 5.84 39.41
CA ASN A 186 0.18 5.34 38.58
C ASN A 186 0.38 3.82 38.76
N GLY A 187 0.98 3.17 37.75
CA GLY A 187 1.26 1.73 37.77
C GLY A 187 0.10 0.84 37.32
N ALA A 188 -1.08 1.41 37.03
CA ALA A 188 -2.16 0.70 36.35
C ALA A 188 -1.72 0.27 34.93
N GLN A 189 -1.94 -1.00 34.60
CA GLN A 189 -1.59 -1.58 33.30
C GLN A 189 -2.85 -1.79 32.45
N PHE A 190 -2.73 -1.54 31.15
CA PHE A 190 -3.84 -1.67 30.20
C PHE A 190 -3.38 -2.40 28.95
N GLN A 191 -4.31 -3.15 28.35
CA GLN A 191 -4.19 -3.73 27.02
C GLN A 191 -5.42 -3.33 26.22
N VAL A 192 -5.29 -3.27 24.90
CA VAL A 192 -6.38 -2.86 24.00
C VAL A 192 -6.78 -4.06 23.15
N TYR A 193 -8.08 -4.19 22.89
CA TYR A 193 -8.65 -5.26 22.08
C TYR A 193 -9.72 -4.67 21.15
N GLU A 194 -9.95 -5.32 20.00
CA GLU A 194 -11.21 -5.13 19.29
C GLU A 194 -12.35 -5.75 20.10
N CYS A 195 -13.51 -5.09 20.14
CA CYS A 195 -14.65 -5.62 20.88
C CYS A 195 -15.99 -5.19 20.30
N THR A 196 -17.03 -5.96 20.61
CA THR A 196 -18.42 -5.54 20.43
C THR A 196 -19.01 -5.19 21.78
N LYS A 197 -19.45 -3.94 21.94
CA LYS A 197 -20.12 -3.47 23.15
C LYS A 197 -21.42 -4.27 23.39
N THR A 198 -21.64 -4.68 24.63
CA THR A 198 -22.88 -5.29 25.10
C THR A 198 -23.53 -4.41 26.17
N ALA A 199 -24.72 -4.79 26.65
CA ALA A 199 -25.43 -4.05 27.69
C ALA A 199 -24.68 -4.01 29.03
N SER A 200 -23.93 -5.06 29.35
CA SER A 200 -23.20 -5.22 30.63
C SER A 200 -21.68 -5.20 30.49
N GLY A 201 -21.13 -4.97 29.29
CA GLY A 201 -19.69 -4.99 29.06
C GLY A 201 -19.33 -5.00 27.58
N ALA A 202 -18.44 -5.91 27.20
CA ALA A 202 -18.05 -6.12 25.80
C ALA A 202 -17.67 -7.59 25.56
N THR A 203 -17.90 -8.06 24.34
CA THR A 203 -17.35 -9.32 23.84
C THR A 203 -16.10 -9.00 23.04
N LEU A 204 -14.95 -9.50 23.47
CA LEU A 204 -13.69 -9.30 22.78
C LEU A 204 -13.69 -10.04 21.44
N ARG A 205 -12.99 -9.48 20.45
CA ARG A 205 -12.77 -10.07 19.14
C ARG A 205 -11.29 -9.97 18.83
N ASP A 206 -10.76 -10.98 18.15
CA ASP A 206 -9.47 -10.85 17.52
C ASP A 206 -9.63 -10.07 16.20
N SER A 207 -8.64 -9.24 15.91
CA SER A 207 -8.44 -8.61 14.60
C SER A 207 -8.18 -9.64 13.49
N ASP A 208 -7.63 -10.81 13.84
CA ASP A 208 -7.44 -11.96 12.95
C ASP A 208 -8.47 -13.07 13.27
N PRO A 209 -9.50 -13.28 12.42
CA PRO A 209 -10.53 -14.29 12.67
C PRO A 209 -10.03 -15.74 12.49
N SER A 210 -8.77 -15.96 12.12
CA SER A 210 -8.19 -17.30 11.93
C SER A 210 -7.61 -17.92 13.21
N THR A 211 -7.47 -17.14 14.29
CA THR A 211 -6.99 -17.59 15.61
C THR A 211 -8.16 -17.88 16.55
N GLN A 212 -8.05 -18.94 17.37
CA GLN A 212 -9.03 -19.21 18.45
C GLN A 212 -8.74 -18.39 19.72
N THR A 213 -7.56 -17.79 19.81
CA THR A 213 -7.08 -16.99 20.94
C THR A 213 -7.33 -15.52 20.61
N VAL A 214 -7.82 -14.74 21.58
CA VAL A 214 -8.02 -13.29 21.39
C VAL A 214 -6.79 -12.56 21.91
N ASP A 215 -5.96 -12.06 21.00
CA ASP A 215 -4.74 -11.34 21.35
C ASP A 215 -4.95 -9.81 21.47
N PRO A 216 -4.21 -9.14 22.37
CA PRO A 216 -4.27 -7.68 22.47
C PRO A 216 -3.67 -7.04 21.21
N LEU A 217 -4.22 -5.89 20.82
CA LEU A 217 -3.69 -5.07 19.74
C LEU A 217 -2.25 -4.66 20.07
N THR A 218 -1.36 -4.84 19.10
CA THR A 218 -0.02 -4.23 19.13
C THR A 218 -0.19 -2.74 18.83
N ILE A 219 0.17 -1.87 19.76
CA ILE A 219 -0.03 -0.41 19.69
C ILE A 219 1.31 0.30 19.46
#